data_AF-A0A7U9WVB3-F1
#
_entry.id   AF-A0A7U9WVB3-F1
#
_cell.length_a   1.000
_cell.length_b   1.000
_cell.length_c   1.000
_cell.angle_alpha   90.00
_cell.angle_beta   90.00
_cell.angle_gamma   90.00
#
_symmetry.space_group_name_H-M   'P 1'
#
loop_
_entity.id
_entity.type
_entity.pdbx_description
1 polymer ?
#
loop_
_entity_poly.entity_id
_entity_poly.type
_entity_poly.pdbx_seq_one_letter_code
_entity_poly.pdbx_strand_id
1 'polypeptide(L)'
;MSVHINIKGNNSLDNSPITVGCNNKIAIQSTKDEIDWKVIQDELIEVSGKLPKSSNEYLVSKEALGYAMCKDKESLKNVLQKNSQSFLSDIFKGVASGALVEIIKYFISH
;
A
#
# COMPACT_ATOMS: atom_id res chain seq x y z
N MET A 1 1.86 -31.41 5.11
CA MET A 1 1.54 -31.20 6.53
C MET A 1 1.23 -29.73 6.70
N SER A 2 -0.02 -29.37 6.90
CA SER A 2 -0.44 -27.97 7.07
C SER A 2 -0.63 -27.73 8.56
N VAL A 3 0.09 -26.78 9.13
CA VAL A 3 -0.07 -26.41 10.53
C VAL A 3 -1.21 -25.40 10.61
N HIS A 4 -2.33 -25.79 11.20
CA HIS A 4 -3.43 -24.88 11.50
C HIS A 4 -3.22 -24.31 12.90
N ILE A 5 -2.87 -23.02 12.99
CA ILE A 5 -2.79 -22.30 14.26
C ILE A 5 -4.11 -21.54 14.44
N ASN A 6 -4.90 -21.95 15.43
CA ASN A 6 -6.15 -21.28 15.80
C ASN A 6 -5.91 -20.37 17.00
N ILE A 7 -5.77 -19.07 16.77
CA ILE A 7 -5.58 -18.08 17.84
C ILE A 7 -6.94 -17.45 18.14
N LYS A 8 -7.52 -17.77 19.29
CA LYS A 8 -8.73 -17.12 19.80
C LYS A 8 -8.34 -16.04 20.80
N GLY A 9 -8.51 -14.77 20.43
CA GLY A 9 -8.34 -13.62 21.32
C GLY A 9 -8.02 -12.33 20.55
N ASN A 10 -8.48 -11.19 21.11
CA ASN A 10 -8.14 -9.84 20.62
C ASN A 10 -6.64 -9.58 20.87
N ASN A 11 -5.80 -9.89 19.89
CA ASN A 11 -4.37 -9.65 19.99
C ASN A 11 -4.04 -8.29 19.38
N SER A 12 -3.89 -7.29 20.23
CA SER A 12 -3.15 -6.07 19.87
C SER A 12 -1.67 -6.46 19.74
N LEU A 13 -1.20 -6.59 18.52
CA LEU A 13 0.21 -6.88 18.22
C LEU A 13 1.00 -5.56 18.26
N ASP A 14 1.27 -5.09 19.46
CA ASP A 14 2.26 -4.02 19.67
C ASP A 14 3.65 -4.66 19.74
N ASN A 15 4.53 -4.26 18.82
CA ASN A 15 5.99 -4.44 18.88
C ASN A 15 6.60 -5.86 18.73
N SER A 16 5.96 -6.79 18.00
CA SER A 16 6.60 -8.08 17.64
C SER A 16 7.16 -8.08 16.19
N PRO A 17 8.39 -8.58 15.94
CA PRO A 17 8.94 -8.64 14.59
C PRO A 17 8.20 -9.70 13.76
N ILE A 18 7.39 -9.26 12.80
CA ILE A 18 6.76 -10.14 11.82
C ILE A 18 7.74 -10.37 10.67
N THR A 19 8.26 -11.58 10.54
CA THR A 19 9.01 -12.00 9.35
C THR A 19 8.03 -12.36 8.25
N VAL A 20 7.85 -11.46 7.28
CA VAL A 20 7.00 -11.67 6.11
C VAL A 20 7.78 -12.45 5.06
N GLY A 21 7.51 -13.75 4.93
CA GLY A 21 7.92 -14.56 3.78
C GLY A 21 7.00 -14.29 2.58
N CYS A 22 7.55 -14.40 1.35
CA CYS A 22 6.95 -13.94 0.08
C CYS A 22 5.57 -14.50 -0.32
N ASN A 23 4.91 -15.33 0.50
CA ASN A 23 3.60 -15.93 0.20
C ASN A 23 2.56 -15.81 1.33
N ASN A 24 2.79 -14.99 2.35
CA ASN A 24 1.82 -14.80 3.43
C ASN A 24 0.85 -13.66 3.09
N LYS A 25 -0.42 -14.00 2.81
CA LYS A 25 -1.51 -13.01 2.82
C LYS A 25 -1.79 -12.60 4.26
N ILE A 26 -1.35 -11.40 4.64
CA ILE A 26 -1.69 -10.79 5.91
C ILE A 26 -3.15 -10.36 5.81
N ALA A 27 -4.06 -11.11 6.45
CA ALA A 27 -5.43 -10.66 6.65
C ALA A 27 -5.45 -9.70 7.85
N ILE A 28 -5.17 -8.42 7.59
CA ILE A 28 -5.37 -7.37 8.59
C ILE A 28 -6.88 -7.23 8.75
N GLN A 29 -7.41 -7.58 9.93
CA GLN A 29 -8.77 -7.21 10.32
C GLN A 29 -8.79 -5.71 10.59
N SER A 30 -8.81 -4.92 9.52
CA SER A 30 -9.04 -3.48 9.62
C SER A 30 -10.46 -3.27 10.08
N THR A 31 -10.62 -2.65 11.24
CA THR A 31 -11.82 -1.84 11.53
C THR A 31 -12.07 -0.95 10.31
N LYS A 32 -13.32 -0.91 9.84
CA LYS A 32 -13.75 -0.48 8.50
C LYS A 32 -13.29 0.89 7.96
N ASP A 33 -12.48 1.65 8.69
CA ASP A 33 -12.07 3.01 8.32
C ASP A 33 -10.57 3.33 8.51
N GLU A 34 -9.76 2.42 9.08
CA GLU A 34 -8.34 2.70 9.30
C GLU A 34 -7.47 2.29 8.12
N ILE A 35 -6.93 3.31 7.42
CA ILE A 35 -5.88 3.16 6.43
C ILE A 35 -4.60 2.71 7.13
N ASP A 36 -4.06 1.57 6.73
CA ASP A 36 -2.75 1.12 7.21
C ASP A 36 -1.64 1.90 6.50
N TRP A 37 -1.31 3.06 7.06
CA TRP A 37 -0.33 3.99 6.51
C TRP A 37 1.04 3.36 6.31
N LYS A 38 1.42 2.42 7.19
CA LYS A 38 2.71 1.75 7.11
C LYS A 38 2.78 0.88 5.86
N VAL A 39 1.73 0.11 5.58
CA VAL A 39 1.63 -0.69 4.36
C VAL A 39 1.73 0.21 3.12
N ILE A 40 0.98 1.32 3.07
CA ILE A 40 1.04 2.24 1.92
C ILE A 40 2.44 2.82 1.73
N GLN A 41 3.11 3.22 2.81
CA GLN A 41 4.46 3.78 2.75
C GLN A 41 5.47 2.75 2.25
N ASP A 42 5.49 1.54 2.82
CA ASP A 42 6.41 0.47 2.41
C ASP A 42 6.22 0.12 0.93
N GLU A 43 4.97 -0.04 0.51
CA GLU A 43 4.62 -0.38 -0.86
C GLU A 43 5.01 0.74 -1.84
N LEU A 44 4.76 2.02 -1.50
CA LEU A 44 5.15 3.15 -2.33
C LEU A 44 6.68 3.34 -2.39
N ILE A 45 7.41 3.03 -1.31
CA ILE A 45 8.88 3.02 -1.31
C ILE A 45 9.37 1.94 -2.27
N GLU A 46 8.84 0.72 -2.15
CA GLU A 46 9.25 -0.41 -2.98
C GLU A 46 8.98 -0.12 -4.46
N VAL A 47 7.77 0.35 -4.80
CA VAL A 47 7.39 0.69 -6.16
C VAL A 47 8.26 1.81 -6.72
N SER A 48 8.49 2.87 -5.94
CA SER A 48 9.38 3.96 -6.36
C SER A 48 10.81 3.48 -6.61
N GLY A 49 11.27 2.43 -5.92
CA GLY A 49 12.58 1.82 -6.16
C GLY A 49 12.68 1.03 -7.47
N LYS A 50 11.54 0.54 -7.99
CA LYS A 50 11.45 -0.29 -9.21
C LYS A 50 11.06 0.51 -10.45
N LEU A 51 10.46 1.69 -10.28
CA LEU A 51 10.04 2.54 -11.39
C LEU A 51 11.23 3.29 -12.04
N PRO A 52 11.19 3.54 -13.36
CA PRO A 52 12.19 4.37 -14.01
C PRO A 52 12.14 5.81 -13.46
N LYS A 53 13.27 6.34 -12.98
CA LYS A 53 13.32 7.67 -12.31
C LYS A 53 12.85 8.85 -13.17
N SER A 54 12.86 8.70 -14.49
CA SER A 54 12.38 9.68 -15.47
C SER A 54 10.90 9.55 -15.80
N SER A 55 10.22 8.51 -15.29
CA SER A 55 8.82 8.25 -15.60
C SER A 55 7.90 9.09 -14.73
N ASN A 56 6.71 9.39 -15.25
CA ASN A 56 5.72 10.14 -14.49
C ASN A 56 5.23 9.34 -13.29
N GLU A 57 5.10 8.02 -13.43
CA GLU A 57 4.74 7.08 -12.37
C GLU A 57 5.68 7.20 -11.17
N TYR A 58 7.00 7.32 -11.41
CA TYR A 58 7.97 7.50 -10.34
C TYR A 58 7.72 8.82 -9.59
N LEU A 59 7.56 9.92 -10.32
CA LEU A 59 7.35 11.24 -9.72
C LEU A 59 6.09 11.28 -8.86
N VAL A 60 4.96 10.79 -9.39
CA VAL A 60 3.69 10.79 -8.65
C VAL A 60 3.69 9.79 -7.50
N SER A 61 4.42 8.67 -7.60
CA SER A 61 4.58 7.72 -6.50
C SER A 61 5.39 8.32 -5.33
N LYS A 62 6.41 9.11 -5.65
CA LYS A 62 7.19 9.85 -4.64
C LYS A 62 6.38 10.96 -3.98
N GLU A 63 5.53 11.66 -4.74
CA GLU A 63 4.61 12.66 -4.21
C GLU A 63 3.57 12.00 -3.28
N ALA A 64 2.95 10.90 -3.72
CA ALA A 64 2.02 10.10 -2.90
C ALA A 64 2.70 9.57 -1.63
N LEU A 65 3.95 9.13 -1.71
CA LEU A 65 4.72 8.70 -0.55
C LEU A 65 4.90 9.83 0.46
N GLY A 66 5.16 11.05 0.00
CA GLY A 66 5.27 12.23 0.86
C GLY A 66 3.98 12.45 1.67
N TYR A 67 2.82 12.38 1.01
CA TYR A 67 1.53 12.49 1.71
C TYR A 67 1.24 11.30 2.62
N ALA A 68 1.62 10.08 2.22
CA ALA A 68 1.49 8.90 3.06
C ALA A 68 2.37 8.97 4.33
N MET A 69 3.59 9.52 4.22
CA MET A 69 4.47 9.78 5.37
C MET A 69 3.89 10.82 6.33
N CYS A 70 3.25 11.86 5.81
CA CYS A 70 2.53 12.86 6.60
C CYS A 70 1.16 12.38 7.11
N LYS A 71 0.73 11.16 6.74
CA LYS A 71 -0.62 10.62 7.00
C LYS A 71 -1.74 11.56 6.53
N ASP A 72 -1.49 12.31 5.45
CA ASP A 72 -2.43 13.27 4.88
C ASP A 72 -3.35 12.54 3.88
N LYS A 73 -4.52 12.11 4.37
CA LYS A 73 -5.51 11.34 3.60
C LYS A 73 -6.09 12.13 2.44
N GLU A 74 -6.39 13.42 2.63
CA GLU A 74 -7.02 14.23 1.59
C GLU A 74 -6.03 14.54 0.47
N SER A 75 -4.80 14.91 0.81
CA SER A 75 -3.76 15.15 -0.18
C SER A 75 -3.35 13.86 -0.90
N LEU A 76 -3.24 12.74 -0.18
CA LEU A 76 -2.99 11.43 -0.80
C LEU A 76 -4.09 11.07 -1.79
N LYS A 77 -5.35 11.19 -1.38
CA LYS A 77 -6.50 10.92 -2.26
C LYS A 77 -6.46 11.81 -3.50
N ASN A 78 -6.22 13.11 -3.32
CA ASN A 78 -6.20 14.07 -4.42
C ASN A 78 -5.09 13.76 -5.43
N VAL A 79 -3.88 13.41 -4.97
CA VAL A 79 -2.78 13.05 -5.90
C VAL A 79 -3.09 11.75 -6.65
N LEU A 80 -3.69 10.76 -5.98
CA LEU A 80 -4.07 9.49 -6.59
C LEU A 80 -5.17 9.68 -7.65
N GLN A 81 -6.16 10.52 -7.39
CA GLN A 81 -7.24 10.83 -8.33
C GLN A 81 -6.71 11.63 -9.52
N LYS A 82 -5.98 12.72 -9.26
CA LYS A 82 -5.42 13.61 -10.29
C LYS A 82 -4.47 12.89 -11.24
N ASN A 83 -3.73 11.91 -10.73
CA ASN A 83 -2.75 11.14 -11.50
C ASN A 83 -3.18 9.68 -11.70
N SER A 84 -4.49 9.40 -11.70
CA SER A 84 -5.05 8.05 -11.80
C SER A 84 -4.53 7.27 -13.02
N GLN A 85 -4.29 7.93 -14.15
CA GLN A 85 -3.70 7.30 -15.34
C GLN A 85 -2.31 6.71 -15.07
N SER A 86 -1.47 7.41 -14.31
CA SER A 86 -0.13 6.94 -13.94
C SER A 86 -0.21 5.72 -13.02
N PHE A 87 -1.10 5.74 -12.03
CA PHE A 87 -1.28 4.63 -11.09
C PHE A 87 -2.04 3.43 -11.67
N LEU A 88 -2.77 3.63 -12.76
CA LEU A 88 -3.45 2.57 -13.50
C LEU A 88 -2.65 2.10 -14.73
N SER A 89 -1.47 2.67 -14.98
CA SER A 89 -0.60 2.27 -16.07
C SER A 89 -0.08 0.84 -15.89
N ASP A 90 0.24 0.16 -16.99
CA ASP A 90 0.89 -1.15 -16.96
C ASP A 90 2.28 -1.10 -16.33
N ILE A 91 2.98 0.03 -16.45
CA ILE A 91 4.30 0.23 -15.83
C ILE A 91 4.17 0.19 -14.31
N PHE A 92 3.20 0.94 -13.76
CA PHE A 92 2.95 0.94 -12.31
C PHE A 92 2.44 -0.41 -11.83
N LYS A 93 1.41 -0.98 -12.49
CA LYS A 93 0.84 -2.27 -12.12
C LYS A 93 1.80 -3.44 -12.25
N GLY A 94 2.79 -3.34 -13.15
CA GLY A 94 3.82 -4.36 -13.34
C GLY A 94 4.80 -4.46 -12.18
N VAL A 95 4.92 -3.42 -11.36
CA VAL A 95 5.84 -3.39 -10.21
C VAL A 95 5.14 -3.26 -8.86
N ALA A 96 3.91 -2.73 -8.85
CA ALA A 96 3.09 -2.59 -7.66
C ALA A 96 2.54 -3.93 -7.18
N SER A 97 2.46 -4.09 -5.86
CA SER A 97 1.76 -5.23 -5.29
C SER A 97 0.25 -5.10 -5.54
N GLY A 98 -0.43 -6.25 -5.55
CA GLY A 98 -1.89 -6.30 -5.67
C GLY A 98 -2.59 -5.49 -4.57
N ALA A 99 -2.04 -5.45 -3.36
CA ALA A 99 -2.62 -4.71 -2.23
C ALA A 99 -2.58 -3.20 -2.49
N LEU A 100 -1.43 -2.64 -2.89
CA LEU A 100 -1.32 -1.23 -3.25
C LEU A 100 -2.27 -0.85 -4.40
N VAL A 101 -2.39 -1.70 -5.41
CA VAL A 101 -3.32 -1.44 -6.53
C VAL A 101 -4.77 -1.40 -6.05
N GLU A 102 -5.19 -2.28 -5.15
CA GLU A 102 -6.54 -2.24 -4.58
C GLU A 102 -6.77 -1.00 -3.72
N ILE A 103 -5.80 -0.62 -2.89
CA ILE A 103 -5.86 0.60 -2.06
C ILE A 103 -6.00 1.84 -2.96
N ILE A 104 -5.16 1.95 -3.99
CA ILE A 104 -5.22 3.11 -4.90
C ILE A 104 -6.57 3.16 -5.62
N LYS A 105 -7.09 2.01 -6.10
CA LYS A 105 -8.42 1.95 -6.70
C LYS A 105 -9.51 2.41 -5.72
N TYR A 106 -9.42 2.01 -4.46
CA TYR A 106 -10.34 2.47 -3.43
C TYR A 106 -10.36 4.00 -3.30
N PHE A 107 -9.18 4.65 -3.25
CA PHE A 107 -9.04 6.10 -3.21
C PHE A 107 -9.50 6.81 -4.48
N ILE A 108 -9.36 6.18 -5.65
CA ILE A 108 -9.81 6.77 -6.91
C ILE A 108 -11.33 6.72 -7.02
N SER A 109 -11.96 5.63 -6.58
CA SER A 109 -13.39 5.40 -6.73
C SER A 109 -14.28 6.04 -5.65
N HIS A 110 -13.72 6.45 -4.51
CA HIS A 110 -14.46 7.08 -3.40
C HIS A 110 -13.85 8.42 -3.03
#